data_AF-A0A1X7KTU1-F1
#
_entry.id   AF-A0A1X7KTU1-F1
#
_cell.length_a   1.000
_cell.length_b   1.000
_cell.length_c   1.000
_cell.angle_alpha   90.00
_cell.angle_beta   90.00
_cell.angle_gamma   90.00
#
_symmetry.space_group_name_H-M   'P 1'
#
loop_
_entity.id
_entity.type
_entity.pdbx_description
1 polymer ?
#
loop_
_entity_poly.entity_id
_entity_poly.type
_entity_poly.pdbx_seq_one_letter_code
_entity_poly.pdbx_strand_id
1 'polypeptide(L)'
;MRKYMILLVLLTSALTGFSKIELGTQFSDNMVLQQSAKIKIAGKTSTVGKVTVTTGWGKTYKATADKQGKFTVTIETPKAGGPYDIILDDGEQTVLKNILIGEVWLAVGQSNMVMPVKGFDAKQLVVNRQEMEQHASKLPPIRFLTLESPPSEEVSDLVLGKWVAADAQSVANFSAVAYEFARTLQEELKVPVGIIVAANSGTRIESWMSKGSLESIADKFLDLDRPFQKNSAAAMYNAMIAPLLGYQIKGFLWYQGEANRMSPGAYLKQFPAMLDDWRKSWGGKDLPFYTVEIAPFPYPTDKDKAYIAAFFRENQRKLARTLAQVGIVSTVDVGSSTTVHPPDKTKVGTRLALLALGQTYGFKERYQESVYKGYSTDGDKISITFSGNNRLQLLGDTLQDMEIAGEDQVFHPANATLQGDRLLVWSAAVAHPKSVRYCFKAYSVGNLFTEHGLPVPPFRTDNWSIIQKKTP
;
A
#
# COMPACT_ATOMS: atom_id res chain seq x y z
N MET A 1 53.94 52.72 23.01
CA MET A 1 53.51 51.40 22.51
C MET A 1 52.46 51.62 21.42
N ARG A 2 52.64 50.98 20.26
CA ARG A 2 51.96 51.26 18.98
C ARG A 2 50.46 50.94 19.02
N LYS A 3 49.64 51.86 18.49
CA LYS A 3 48.23 51.65 18.14
C LYS A 3 48.15 50.76 16.90
N TYR A 4 47.44 49.63 16.97
CA TYR A 4 47.00 48.87 15.80
C TYR A 4 45.49 49.05 15.65
N MET A 5 45.09 49.77 14.60
CA MET A 5 43.70 49.94 14.19
C MET A 5 43.45 48.87 13.11
N ILE A 6 42.74 47.80 13.47
CA ILE A 6 42.33 46.77 12.51
C ILE A 6 41.04 47.26 11.85
N LEU A 7 41.16 47.68 10.60
CA LEU A 7 40.04 47.99 9.72
C LEU A 7 39.48 46.67 9.17
N LEU A 8 38.35 46.22 9.70
CA LEU A 8 37.63 45.05 9.18
C LEU A 8 36.83 45.49 7.95
N VAL A 9 37.33 45.21 6.75
CA VAL A 9 36.59 45.39 5.50
C VAL A 9 35.55 44.29 5.39
N LEU A 10 34.27 44.63 5.61
CA LEU A 10 33.13 43.79 5.31
C LEU A 10 32.98 43.69 3.79
N LEU A 11 33.50 42.60 3.21
CA LEU A 11 33.23 42.24 1.82
C LEU A 11 31.84 41.58 1.75
N THR A 12 30.78 42.37 1.59
CA THR A 12 29.44 41.84 1.25
C THR A 12 29.40 41.48 -0.23
N SER A 13 29.93 40.32 -0.58
CA SER A 13 29.66 39.68 -1.86
C SER A 13 28.21 39.18 -1.88
N ALA A 14 27.28 40.03 -2.31
CA ALA A 14 25.95 39.59 -2.72
C ALA A 14 26.10 38.86 -4.07
N LEU A 15 26.44 37.57 -4.01
CA LEU A 15 26.22 36.66 -5.13
C LEU A 15 24.71 36.54 -5.30
N THR A 16 24.16 37.34 -6.20
CA THR A 16 22.83 37.07 -6.77
C THR A 16 22.99 35.92 -7.76
N GLY A 17 23.18 34.71 -7.23
CA GLY A 17 22.90 33.52 -8.00
C GLY A 17 21.41 33.52 -8.27
N PHE A 18 21.01 33.71 -9.53
CA PHE A 18 19.65 33.36 -9.94
C PHE A 18 19.52 31.86 -9.69
N SER A 19 18.73 31.48 -8.69
CA SER A 19 18.45 30.07 -8.42
C SER A 19 17.46 29.59 -9.47
N LYS A 20 17.88 28.55 -10.20
CA LYS A 20 17.08 27.67 -11.04
C LYS A 20 15.79 27.28 -10.32
N ILE A 21 14.67 27.13 -11.05
CA ILE A 21 13.41 26.63 -10.49
C ILE A 21 13.65 25.34 -9.69
N GLU A 22 13.20 25.35 -8.43
CA GLU A 22 13.26 24.23 -7.51
C GLU A 22 11.90 23.52 -7.46
N LEU A 23 11.93 22.20 -7.58
CA LEU A 23 10.74 21.34 -7.57
C LEU A 23 10.89 20.26 -6.49
N GLY A 24 9.76 19.72 -6.04
CA GLY A 24 9.76 18.52 -5.20
C GLY A 24 10.36 17.32 -5.92
N THR A 25 10.96 16.39 -5.16
CA THR A 25 11.65 15.20 -5.67
C THR A 25 10.83 14.36 -6.68
N GLN A 26 9.51 14.36 -6.53
CA GLN A 26 8.59 13.67 -7.43
C GLN A 26 8.57 14.23 -8.86
N PHE A 27 8.95 15.49 -9.05
CA PHE A 27 9.08 16.15 -10.34
C PHE A 27 10.55 16.21 -10.76
N SER A 28 11.06 15.09 -11.23
CA SER A 28 12.44 14.94 -11.71
C SER A 28 12.51 14.33 -13.11
N ASP A 29 13.71 14.29 -13.67
CA ASP A 29 14.02 13.45 -14.83
C ASP A 29 13.54 12.01 -14.59
N ASN A 30 13.19 11.34 -15.69
CA ASN A 30 12.67 9.97 -15.67
C ASN A 30 11.34 9.78 -14.93
N MET A 31 10.58 10.81 -14.57
CA MET A 31 9.28 10.57 -13.92
C MET A 31 8.21 9.97 -14.84
N VAL A 32 7.15 9.43 -14.25
CA VAL A 32 5.93 9.01 -14.96
C VAL A 32 4.77 9.85 -14.45
N LEU A 33 4.10 10.60 -15.33
CA LEU A 33 2.89 11.33 -14.98
C LEU A 33 1.65 10.50 -15.32
N GLN A 34 0.62 10.60 -14.47
CA GLN A 34 -0.67 9.96 -14.72
C GLN A 34 -1.27 10.46 -16.03
N GLN A 35 -1.71 9.54 -16.89
CA GLN A 35 -2.34 9.85 -18.16
C GLN A 35 -3.75 10.42 -18.00
N SER A 36 -4.17 11.26 -18.95
CA SER A 36 -5.52 11.87 -18.97
C SER A 36 -5.89 12.56 -17.65
N ALA A 37 -4.93 13.28 -17.06
CA ALA A 37 -5.07 13.88 -15.74
C ALA A 37 -4.63 15.35 -15.72
N LYS A 38 -5.10 16.07 -14.68
CA LYS A 38 -4.67 17.43 -14.36
C LYS A 38 -3.60 17.41 -13.28
N ILE A 39 -2.35 17.59 -13.66
CA ILE A 39 -1.19 17.54 -12.75
C ILE A 39 -0.92 18.93 -12.19
N LYS A 40 -0.85 19.06 -10.87
CA LYS A 40 -0.40 20.31 -10.23
C LYS A 40 1.10 20.21 -10.00
N ILE A 41 1.86 21.06 -10.68
CA ILE A 41 3.31 21.22 -10.45
C ILE A 41 3.47 22.44 -9.55
N ALA A 42 4.00 22.21 -8.35
CA ALA A 42 4.37 23.25 -7.40
C ALA A 42 5.89 23.36 -7.34
N GLY A 43 6.39 24.60 -7.25
CA GLY A 43 7.81 24.89 -7.19
C GLY A 43 8.12 26.22 -6.53
N LYS A 44 9.42 26.48 -6.37
CA LYS A 44 9.97 27.75 -5.89
C LYS A 44 10.91 28.31 -6.96
N THR A 45 10.96 29.62 -7.08
CA THR A 45 11.93 30.35 -7.91
C THR A 45 12.46 31.56 -7.16
N SER A 46 13.69 31.98 -7.49
CA SER A 46 14.28 33.23 -7.01
C SER A 46 13.74 34.48 -7.72
N THR A 47 13.00 34.31 -8.83
CA THR A 47 12.42 35.42 -9.59
C THR A 47 10.95 35.61 -9.23
N VAL A 48 10.56 36.85 -8.93
CA VAL A 48 9.15 37.21 -8.77
C VAL A 48 8.56 37.52 -10.14
N GLY A 49 7.46 36.87 -10.50
CA GLY A 49 6.77 37.16 -11.76
C GLY A 49 6.35 35.92 -12.52
N LYS A 50 6.60 35.93 -13.84
CA LYS A 50 6.00 34.97 -14.78
C LYS A 50 6.84 33.70 -14.87
N VAL A 51 6.19 32.56 -14.63
CA VAL A 51 6.72 31.22 -14.92
C VAL A 51 5.96 30.64 -16.10
N THR A 52 6.68 30.11 -17.09
CA THR A 52 6.10 29.43 -18.26
C THR A 52 6.47 27.95 -18.22
N VAL A 53 5.52 27.07 -18.49
CA VAL A 53 5.77 25.63 -18.58
C VAL A 53 5.36 25.12 -19.95
N THR A 54 6.33 24.61 -20.71
CA THR A 54 6.12 24.04 -22.04
C THR A 54 6.34 22.54 -22.01
N THR A 55 5.38 21.79 -22.54
CA THR A 55 5.39 20.33 -22.53
C THR A 55 5.78 19.78 -23.90
N GLY A 56 6.46 18.63 -23.92
CA GLY A 56 6.86 17.95 -25.16
C GLY A 56 5.69 17.44 -26.01
N TRP A 57 4.46 17.53 -25.50
CA TRP A 57 3.22 17.30 -26.27
C TRP A 57 2.58 18.60 -26.80
N GLY A 58 3.35 19.69 -26.87
CA GLY A 58 2.98 20.92 -27.59
C GLY A 58 2.02 21.84 -26.85
N LYS A 59 1.98 21.80 -25.50
CA LYS A 59 1.17 22.72 -24.69
C LYS A 59 2.06 23.66 -23.89
N THR A 60 1.60 24.90 -23.74
CA THR A 60 2.26 25.91 -22.91
C THR A 60 1.29 26.45 -21.88
N TYR A 61 1.74 26.49 -20.64
CA TYR A 61 1.00 26.95 -19.47
C TYR A 61 1.75 28.12 -18.82
N LYS A 62 1.02 28.97 -18.10
CA LYS A 62 1.58 30.12 -17.40
C LYS A 62 1.18 30.05 -15.94
N ALA A 63 2.11 30.42 -15.07
CA ALA A 63 1.89 30.64 -13.65
C ALA A 63 2.57 31.94 -13.22
N THR A 64 2.24 32.39 -12.02
CA THR A 64 2.87 33.55 -11.39
C THR A 64 3.44 33.12 -10.06
N ALA A 65 4.74 33.37 -9.86
CA ALA A 65 5.39 33.20 -8.58
C ALA A 65 4.99 34.33 -7.63
N ASP A 66 4.62 33.97 -6.41
CA ASP A 66 4.25 34.92 -5.37
C ASP A 66 5.48 35.68 -4.82
N LYS A 67 5.26 36.53 -3.80
CA LYS A 67 6.33 37.31 -3.17
C LYS A 67 7.37 36.44 -2.45
N GLN A 68 7.06 35.17 -2.20
CA GLN A 68 7.95 34.18 -1.60
C GLN A 68 8.56 33.26 -2.67
N GLY A 69 8.35 33.56 -3.97
CA GLY A 69 8.85 32.77 -5.08
C GLY A 69 8.08 31.46 -5.32
N LYS A 70 7.00 31.19 -4.59
CA LYS A 70 6.21 29.96 -4.75
C LYS A 70 5.26 30.11 -5.92
N PHE A 71 5.18 29.08 -6.75
CA PHE A 71 4.19 29.03 -7.83
C PHE A 71 3.51 27.67 -7.88
N THR A 72 2.36 27.63 -8.53
CA THR A 72 1.70 26.39 -8.92
C THR A 72 1.15 26.54 -10.32
N VAL A 73 1.38 25.53 -11.16
CA VAL A 73 0.81 25.44 -12.50
C VAL A 73 0.04 24.13 -12.61
N THR A 74 -1.11 24.15 -13.27
CA THR A 74 -1.85 22.93 -13.61
C THR A 74 -1.65 22.61 -15.08
N ILE A 75 -1.14 21.42 -15.37
CA ILE A 75 -0.95 20.93 -16.74
C ILE A 75 -1.89 19.75 -17.02
N GLU A 76 -2.29 19.59 -18.29
CA GLU A 76 -3.08 18.45 -18.74
C GLU A 76 -2.18 17.45 -19.47
N THR A 77 -2.23 16.18 -19.07
CA THR A 77 -1.46 15.10 -19.68
C THR A 77 -2.27 14.40 -20.78
N PRO A 78 -1.62 13.98 -21.88
CA PRO A 78 -2.28 13.20 -22.92
C PRO A 78 -2.57 11.76 -22.46
N LYS A 79 -3.01 10.91 -23.40
CA LYS A 79 -2.95 9.45 -23.23
C LYS A 79 -1.49 8.98 -23.09
N ALA A 80 -1.33 7.76 -22.61
CA ALA A 80 -0.02 7.13 -22.39
C ALA A 80 0.92 7.26 -23.61
N GLY A 81 2.20 7.53 -23.34
CA GLY A 81 3.22 7.77 -24.36
C GLY A 81 4.49 8.42 -23.83
N GLY A 82 5.30 8.95 -24.74
CA GLY A 82 6.61 9.53 -24.47
C GLY A 82 7.76 8.70 -25.05
N PRO A 83 9.02 9.03 -24.70
CA PRO A 83 9.40 10.07 -23.75
C PRO A 83 9.17 11.49 -24.26
N TYR A 84 8.85 12.40 -23.35
CA TYR A 84 8.73 13.85 -23.57
C TYR A 84 9.72 14.61 -22.68
N ASP A 85 9.91 15.89 -22.94
CA ASP A 85 10.55 16.82 -22.01
C ASP A 85 9.52 17.84 -21.50
N ILE A 86 9.73 18.38 -20.30
CA ILE A 86 8.97 19.53 -19.77
C ILE A 86 9.96 20.63 -19.44
N ILE A 87 9.76 21.81 -20.02
CA ILE A 87 10.62 22.98 -19.83
C ILE A 87 9.87 23.97 -18.95
N LEU A 88 10.43 24.29 -17.80
CA LEU A 88 9.98 25.38 -16.94
C LEU A 88 10.93 26.57 -17.14
N ASP A 89 10.38 27.76 -17.33
CA ASP A 89 11.14 28.96 -17.67
C ASP A 89 10.61 30.16 -16.88
N ASP A 90 11.48 30.76 -16.08
CA ASP A 90 11.26 31.97 -15.28
C ASP A 90 12.22 33.11 -15.66
N GLY A 91 12.87 32.99 -16.82
CA GLY A 91 14.07 33.73 -17.20
C GLY A 91 15.29 32.82 -17.36
N GLU A 92 15.32 31.68 -16.65
CA GLU A 92 16.26 30.58 -16.85
C GLU A 92 15.52 29.25 -17.04
N GLN A 93 16.03 28.39 -17.93
CA GLN A 93 15.36 27.13 -18.26
C GLN A 93 15.75 25.99 -17.31
N THR A 94 14.72 25.38 -16.73
CA THR A 94 14.77 24.08 -16.06
C THR A 94 14.08 23.04 -16.93
N VAL A 95 14.86 22.08 -17.44
CA VAL A 95 14.34 21.00 -18.29
C VAL A 95 14.25 19.71 -17.47
N LEU A 96 13.04 19.16 -17.36
CA LEU A 96 12.78 17.80 -16.90
C LEU A 96 12.77 16.87 -18.12
N LYS A 97 13.64 15.87 -18.13
CA LYS A 97 13.88 15.01 -19.29
C LYS A 97 13.27 13.63 -19.16
N ASN A 98 13.03 13.03 -20.31
CA ASN A 98 12.64 11.62 -20.42
C ASN A 98 11.36 11.31 -19.64
N ILE A 99 10.32 12.14 -19.77
CA ILE A 99 9.06 12.03 -19.04
C ILE A 99 8.11 11.08 -19.76
N LEU A 100 7.58 10.08 -19.05
CA LEU A 100 6.56 9.20 -19.59
C LEU A 100 5.17 9.60 -19.09
N ILE A 101 4.17 9.33 -19.91
CA ILE A 101 2.76 9.45 -19.55
C ILE A 101 2.20 8.02 -19.46
N GLY A 102 1.56 7.68 -18.35
CA GLY A 102 1.14 6.30 -18.08
C GLY A 102 0.24 6.16 -16.85
N GLU A 103 0.24 4.99 -16.23
CA GLU A 103 -0.46 4.75 -14.96
C GLU A 103 0.49 4.96 -13.79
N VAL A 104 0.07 5.71 -12.77
CA VAL A 104 0.88 5.98 -11.57
C VAL A 104 0.16 5.44 -10.34
N TRP A 105 0.84 4.62 -9.54
CA TRP A 105 0.29 4.12 -8.29
C TRP A 105 1.18 4.50 -7.11
N LEU A 106 0.56 4.78 -5.96
CA LEU A 106 1.26 5.07 -4.71
C LEU A 106 1.18 3.87 -3.77
N ALA A 107 2.31 3.21 -3.54
CA ALA A 107 2.46 2.06 -2.66
C ALA A 107 2.97 2.50 -1.28
N VAL A 108 2.16 2.28 -0.25
CA VAL A 108 2.41 2.76 1.11
C VAL A 108 2.32 1.63 2.12
N GLY A 109 3.11 1.73 3.19
CA GLY A 109 2.95 0.87 4.35
C GLY A 109 4.23 0.68 5.13
N GLN A 110 4.49 -0.56 5.52
CA GLN A 110 5.62 -0.92 6.39
C GLN A 110 6.56 -1.95 5.74
N SER A 111 7.20 -2.80 6.54
CA SER A 111 8.28 -3.68 6.12
C SER A 111 7.90 -4.61 4.96
N ASN A 112 6.69 -5.17 4.97
CA ASN A 112 6.22 -6.02 3.86
C ASN A 112 6.00 -5.26 2.55
N MET A 113 5.70 -3.94 2.61
CA MET A 113 5.64 -3.08 1.42
C MET A 113 7.04 -2.69 0.93
N VAL A 114 7.96 -2.33 1.84
CA VAL A 114 9.29 -1.81 1.45
C VAL A 114 10.29 -2.92 1.09
N MET A 115 10.00 -4.18 1.44
CA MET A 115 10.93 -5.31 1.25
C MET A 115 11.43 -5.37 -0.20
N PRO A 116 12.75 -5.24 -0.43
CA PRO A 116 13.28 -5.19 -1.78
C PRO A 116 13.31 -6.58 -2.41
N VAL A 117 13.36 -6.66 -3.75
CA VAL A 117 13.47 -7.93 -4.50
C VAL A 117 14.67 -8.78 -4.07
N LYS A 118 15.80 -8.15 -3.71
CA LYS A 118 16.97 -8.89 -3.19
C LYS A 118 16.75 -9.50 -1.80
N GLY A 119 15.69 -9.10 -1.09
CA GLY A 119 15.45 -9.43 0.33
C GLY A 119 16.09 -8.43 1.30
N PHE A 120 15.71 -8.49 2.57
CA PHE A 120 16.33 -7.65 3.61
C PHE A 120 17.73 -8.13 4.00
N ASP A 121 17.89 -9.46 4.10
CA ASP A 121 19.13 -10.12 4.46
C ASP A 121 19.14 -11.57 3.95
N ALA A 122 20.19 -12.32 4.27
CA ALA A 122 20.36 -13.71 3.86
C ALA A 122 19.27 -14.68 4.41
N LYS A 123 18.52 -14.30 5.44
CA LYS A 123 17.45 -15.09 6.06
C LYS A 123 16.06 -14.67 5.56
N GLN A 124 15.96 -13.54 4.88
CA GLN A 124 14.70 -12.97 4.40
C GLN A 124 14.80 -12.67 2.90
N LEU A 125 14.88 -13.75 2.12
CA LEU A 125 14.93 -13.69 0.66
C LEU A 125 13.51 -13.56 0.08
N VAL A 126 13.42 -12.99 -1.11
CA VAL A 126 12.20 -13.04 -1.93
C VAL A 126 12.33 -14.20 -2.92
N VAL A 127 11.31 -15.07 -3.00
CA VAL A 127 11.29 -16.12 -4.03
C VAL A 127 11.02 -15.51 -5.40
N ASN A 128 11.47 -16.18 -6.47
CA ASN A 128 11.36 -15.71 -7.85
C ASN A 128 12.09 -14.39 -8.14
N ARG A 129 13.01 -13.93 -7.27
CA ARG A 129 13.76 -12.69 -7.49
C ARG A 129 14.52 -12.66 -8.82
N GLN A 130 15.06 -13.81 -9.26
CA GLN A 130 15.79 -13.90 -10.53
C GLN A 130 14.86 -13.64 -11.72
N GLU A 131 13.64 -14.18 -11.67
CA GLU A 131 12.62 -13.93 -12.69
C GLU A 131 12.23 -12.46 -12.71
N MET A 132 12.04 -11.85 -11.53
CA MET A 132 11.75 -10.42 -11.42
C MET A 132 12.84 -9.56 -12.07
N GLU A 133 14.11 -9.82 -11.72
CA GLU A 133 15.28 -9.11 -12.25
C GLU A 133 15.45 -9.30 -13.77
N GLN A 134 15.23 -10.52 -14.28
CA GLN A 134 15.37 -10.84 -15.71
C GLN A 134 14.26 -10.23 -16.58
N HIS A 135 13.07 -9.99 -16.04
CA HIS A 135 11.96 -9.37 -16.78
C HIS A 135 12.04 -7.84 -16.81
N ALA A 136 12.79 -7.22 -15.90
CA ALA A 136 12.83 -5.77 -15.70
C ALA A 136 13.12 -4.98 -16.99
N SER A 137 14.01 -5.48 -17.83
CA SER A 137 14.44 -4.80 -19.07
C SER A 137 13.65 -5.19 -20.33
N LYS A 138 12.65 -6.08 -20.22
CA LYS A 138 11.94 -6.68 -21.38
C LYS A 138 10.57 -6.06 -21.66
N LEU A 139 10.06 -5.22 -20.78
CA LEU A 139 8.70 -4.67 -20.84
C LEU A 139 8.71 -3.18 -21.26
N PRO A 140 7.60 -2.64 -21.81
CA PRO A 140 7.42 -1.20 -21.90
C PRO A 140 7.65 -0.53 -20.54
N PRO A 141 8.16 0.71 -20.53
CA PRO A 141 8.96 1.21 -19.42
C PRO A 141 8.18 1.32 -18.11
N ILE A 142 8.65 0.55 -17.11
CA ILE A 142 8.27 0.71 -15.71
C ILE A 142 9.29 1.64 -15.04
N ARG A 143 8.82 2.52 -14.16
CA ARG A 143 9.70 3.39 -13.37
C ARG A 143 9.31 3.46 -11.92
N PHE A 144 10.31 3.71 -11.09
CA PHE A 144 10.19 3.65 -9.65
C PHE A 144 10.63 4.96 -9.02
N LEU A 145 9.93 5.36 -7.97
CA LEU A 145 10.37 6.39 -7.04
C LEU A 145 10.23 5.83 -5.63
N THR A 146 11.33 5.54 -4.96
CA THR A 146 11.30 5.25 -3.52
C THR A 146 11.53 6.55 -2.77
N LEU A 147 10.59 6.89 -1.88
CA LEU A 147 10.75 8.01 -0.97
C LEU A 147 11.48 7.58 0.29
N GLU A 148 12.44 8.41 0.68
CA GLU A 148 13.17 8.29 1.94
C GLU A 148 13.12 9.63 2.67
N SER A 149 12.64 9.61 3.91
CA SER A 149 12.67 10.79 4.76
C SER A 149 12.66 10.37 6.24
N PRO A 150 13.40 11.06 7.13
CA PRO A 150 13.20 10.91 8.56
C PRO A 150 11.75 11.31 8.94
N PRO A 151 11.23 10.83 10.08
CA PRO A 151 9.97 11.36 10.60
C PRO A 151 10.02 12.88 10.75
N SER A 152 8.89 13.53 10.48
CA SER A 152 8.80 15.00 10.56
C SER A 152 7.51 15.46 11.24
N GLU A 153 7.61 16.45 12.12
CA GLU A 153 6.46 17.09 12.78
C GLU A 153 5.68 17.99 11.81
N GLU A 154 6.38 18.56 10.84
CA GLU A 154 5.84 19.45 9.80
C GLU A 154 6.06 18.86 8.41
N VAL A 155 5.33 19.35 7.41
CA VAL A 155 5.52 18.90 6.01
C VAL A 155 6.99 19.06 5.62
N SER A 156 7.63 17.94 5.28
CA SER A 156 9.08 17.88 5.08
C SER A 156 9.48 18.42 3.71
N ASP A 157 10.44 19.35 3.69
CA ASP A 157 11.19 19.72 2.48
C ASP A 157 12.37 18.73 2.23
N LEU A 158 12.58 17.74 3.11
CA LEU A 158 13.68 16.77 3.08
C LEU A 158 13.24 15.40 2.57
N VAL A 159 12.30 15.34 1.64
CA VAL A 159 11.95 14.08 0.98
C VAL A 159 12.97 13.79 -0.11
N LEU A 160 13.68 12.69 0.06
CA LEU A 160 14.65 12.21 -0.91
C LEU A 160 14.02 11.12 -1.78
N GLY A 161 14.42 11.12 -3.04
CA GLY A 161 13.96 10.16 -4.03
C GLY A 161 14.49 10.56 -5.40
N LYS A 162 14.61 9.57 -6.28
CA LYS A 162 14.85 9.82 -7.71
C LYS A 162 14.06 8.80 -8.49
N TRP A 163 13.48 9.24 -9.60
CA TRP A 163 12.88 8.31 -10.53
C TRP A 163 13.97 7.50 -11.24
N VAL A 164 13.81 6.17 -11.22
CA VAL A 164 14.73 5.23 -11.85
C VAL A 164 13.95 4.31 -12.79
N ALA A 165 14.52 4.02 -13.95
CA ALA A 165 13.96 3.04 -14.87
C ALA A 165 14.13 1.62 -14.31
N ALA A 166 13.18 0.74 -14.61
CA ALA A 166 13.29 -0.67 -14.25
C ALA A 166 14.38 -1.35 -15.07
N ASP A 167 15.39 -1.88 -14.39
CA ASP A 167 16.39 -2.81 -14.89
C ASP A 167 16.74 -3.81 -13.80
N ALA A 168 17.59 -4.79 -14.10
CA ALA A 168 17.95 -5.82 -13.13
C ALA A 168 18.55 -5.25 -11.83
N GLN A 169 19.32 -4.16 -11.91
CA GLN A 169 19.98 -3.55 -10.76
C GLN A 169 19.01 -2.71 -9.92
N SER A 170 18.17 -1.90 -10.56
CA SER A 170 17.19 -1.06 -9.87
C SER A 170 16.09 -1.89 -9.23
N VAL A 171 15.58 -2.91 -9.94
CA VAL A 171 14.55 -3.84 -9.43
C VAL A 171 15.03 -4.60 -8.21
N ALA A 172 16.29 -5.09 -8.19
CA ALA A 172 16.85 -5.79 -7.04
C ALA A 172 16.73 -4.98 -5.73
N ASN A 173 16.77 -3.64 -5.80
CA ASN A 173 16.68 -2.74 -4.65
C ASN A 173 15.29 -2.12 -4.45
N PHE A 174 14.34 -2.40 -5.34
CA PHE A 174 12.99 -1.86 -5.27
C PHE A 174 12.02 -2.83 -4.59
N SER A 175 10.90 -2.31 -4.07
CA SER A 175 9.86 -3.10 -3.40
C SER A 175 9.39 -4.25 -4.30
N ALA A 176 9.49 -5.49 -3.78
CA ALA A 176 9.11 -6.67 -4.54
C ALA A 176 7.61 -6.74 -4.83
N VAL A 177 6.78 -6.35 -3.86
CA VAL A 177 5.31 -6.32 -4.04
C VAL A 177 4.92 -5.26 -5.07
N ALA A 178 5.50 -4.05 -4.95
CA ALA A 178 5.21 -2.94 -5.85
C ALA A 178 5.71 -3.19 -7.27
N TYR A 179 6.89 -3.80 -7.41
CA TYR A 179 7.44 -4.19 -8.70
C TYR A 179 6.53 -5.20 -9.39
N GLU A 180 6.15 -6.26 -8.70
CA GLU A 180 5.34 -7.31 -9.29
C GLU A 180 3.93 -6.82 -9.66
N PHE A 181 3.37 -5.92 -8.85
CA PHE A 181 2.15 -5.21 -9.21
C PHE A 181 2.32 -4.45 -10.53
N ALA A 182 3.39 -3.65 -10.65
CA ALA A 182 3.66 -2.85 -11.83
C ALA A 182 3.86 -3.73 -13.07
N ARG A 183 4.65 -4.81 -12.93
CA ARG A 183 4.94 -5.78 -13.98
C ARG A 183 3.66 -6.38 -14.53
N THR A 184 2.83 -6.95 -13.66
CA THR A 184 1.56 -7.58 -14.04
C THR A 184 0.61 -6.58 -14.69
N LEU A 185 0.50 -5.37 -14.14
CA LEU A 185 -0.36 -4.33 -14.68
C LEU A 185 0.11 -3.85 -16.06
N GLN A 186 1.42 -3.64 -16.21
CA GLN A 186 2.07 -3.24 -17.45
C GLN A 186 1.86 -4.31 -18.53
N GLU A 187 2.04 -5.59 -18.18
CA GLU A 187 1.85 -6.71 -19.10
C GLU A 187 0.43 -6.79 -19.67
N GLU A 188 -0.58 -6.38 -18.91
CA GLU A 188 -1.97 -6.39 -19.36
C GLU A 188 -2.36 -5.08 -20.07
N LEU A 189 -2.00 -3.92 -19.51
CA LEU A 189 -2.41 -2.62 -20.07
C LEU A 189 -1.54 -2.14 -21.24
N LYS A 190 -0.31 -2.64 -21.36
CA LYS A 190 0.69 -2.26 -22.39
C LYS A 190 0.98 -0.74 -22.43
N VAL A 191 0.90 -0.06 -21.29
CA VAL A 191 1.27 1.36 -21.12
C VAL A 191 2.44 1.50 -20.13
N PRO A 192 3.15 2.64 -20.08
CA PRO A 192 4.11 2.91 -19.02
C PRO A 192 3.45 2.86 -17.64
N VAL A 193 4.18 2.34 -16.65
CA VAL A 193 3.71 2.27 -15.25
C VAL A 193 4.76 2.91 -14.34
N GLY A 194 4.34 3.88 -13.54
CA GLY A 194 5.14 4.48 -12.48
C GLY A 194 4.65 4.02 -11.12
N ILE A 195 5.56 3.57 -10.24
CA ILE A 195 5.21 3.31 -8.84
C ILE A 195 6.02 4.22 -7.93
N ILE A 196 5.32 4.92 -7.05
CA ILE A 196 5.92 5.65 -5.93
C ILE A 196 5.80 4.76 -4.69
N VAL A 197 6.89 4.50 -4.00
CA VAL A 197 6.91 3.76 -2.73
C VAL A 197 7.20 4.72 -1.58
N ALA A 198 6.27 4.78 -0.62
CA ALA A 198 6.44 5.48 0.64
C ALA A 198 6.22 4.47 1.78
N ALA A 199 7.26 3.81 2.28
CA ALA A 199 7.08 2.75 3.25
C ALA A 199 8.19 2.73 4.30
N ASN A 200 7.83 2.46 5.56
CA ASN A 200 8.78 2.45 6.67
C ASN A 200 8.46 1.33 7.67
N SER A 201 9.43 0.45 7.89
CA SER A 201 9.30 -0.75 8.72
C SER A 201 8.83 -0.47 10.14
N GLY A 202 7.84 -1.23 10.62
CA GLY A 202 7.32 -1.14 11.99
C GLY A 202 6.53 0.14 12.29
N THR A 203 6.12 0.88 11.25
CA THR A 203 5.25 2.05 11.43
C THR A 203 3.80 1.64 11.63
N ARG A 204 3.09 2.44 12.42
CA ARG A 204 1.67 2.29 12.72
C ARG A 204 0.84 3.29 11.92
N ILE A 205 -0.43 2.97 11.71
CA ILE A 205 -1.34 3.78 10.88
C ILE A 205 -1.46 5.23 11.36
N GLU A 206 -1.42 5.50 12.68
CA GLU A 206 -1.48 6.86 13.24
C GLU A 206 -0.37 7.79 12.74
N SER A 207 0.77 7.25 12.32
CA SER A 207 1.87 8.02 11.75
C SER A 207 1.62 8.44 10.30
N TRP A 208 0.77 7.70 9.59
CA TRP A 208 0.40 7.93 8.19
C TRP A 208 -0.87 8.78 8.05
N MET A 209 -1.54 9.07 9.16
CA MET A 209 -2.70 9.94 9.22
C MET A 209 -2.29 11.42 9.26
N SER A 210 -3.00 12.29 8.56
CA SER A 210 -2.85 13.74 8.76
C SER A 210 -3.35 14.15 10.14
N LYS A 211 -2.89 15.30 10.64
CA LYS A 211 -3.41 15.90 11.88
C LYS A 211 -4.95 16.02 11.86
N GLY A 212 -5.53 16.50 10.76
CA GLY A 212 -6.97 16.63 10.63
C GLY A 212 -7.72 15.29 10.69
N SER A 213 -7.18 14.24 10.07
CA SER A 213 -7.78 12.90 10.15
C SER A 213 -7.70 12.30 11.55
N LEU A 214 -6.62 12.56 12.30
CA LEU A 214 -6.47 12.15 13.69
C LEU A 214 -7.46 12.87 14.60
N GLU A 215 -7.61 14.19 14.44
CA GLU A 215 -8.56 15.00 15.20
C GLU A 215 -10.02 14.60 14.93
N SER A 216 -10.32 14.07 13.74
CA SER A 216 -11.67 13.62 13.36
C SER A 216 -12.14 12.37 14.11
N ILE A 217 -11.21 11.58 14.65
CA ILE A 217 -11.51 10.41 15.47
C ILE A 217 -11.32 10.81 16.95
N ALA A 218 -12.42 10.94 17.69
CA ALA A 218 -12.48 11.50 19.05
C ALA A 218 -11.77 10.68 20.15
N ASP A 219 -10.77 9.86 19.82
CA ASP A 219 -10.06 9.02 20.78
C ASP A 219 -8.66 9.57 21.08
N LYS A 220 -8.30 9.53 22.36
CA LYS A 220 -7.01 9.92 22.96
C LYS A 220 -5.85 8.98 22.57
N PHE A 221 -5.68 8.67 21.28
CA PHE A 221 -4.59 7.81 20.80
C PHE A 221 -3.29 8.57 20.52
N LEU A 222 -3.30 9.89 20.72
CA LEU A 222 -2.14 10.75 20.54
C LEU A 222 -1.40 10.83 21.87
N ASP A 223 -0.39 9.99 22.03
CA ASP A 223 0.60 10.18 23.08
C ASP A 223 1.56 11.29 22.63
N LEU A 224 1.12 12.54 22.81
CA LEU A 224 1.86 13.76 22.44
C LEU A 224 3.02 14.05 23.41
N ASP A 225 3.05 13.39 24.58
CA ASP A 225 4.02 13.65 25.65
C ASP A 225 5.29 12.78 25.52
N ARG A 226 5.46 12.04 24.41
CA ARG A 226 6.67 11.25 24.12
C ARG A 226 7.64 11.98 23.19
N PRO A 227 8.95 11.67 23.27
CA PRO A 227 9.91 12.09 22.26
C PRO A 227 9.41 11.73 20.87
N PHE A 228 9.48 12.71 19.97
CA PHE A 228 9.04 12.55 18.59
C PHE A 228 9.79 11.40 17.90
N GLN A 229 9.05 10.52 17.25
CA GLN A 229 9.58 9.33 16.59
C GLN A 229 8.71 8.93 15.40
N LYS A 230 9.13 7.91 14.64
CA LYS A 230 8.40 7.46 13.44
C LYS A 230 6.96 6.98 13.66
N ASN A 231 6.59 6.64 14.89
CA ASN A 231 5.22 6.26 15.27
C ASN A 231 4.45 7.39 15.97
N SER A 232 5.07 8.56 16.12
CA SER A 232 4.34 9.76 16.50
C SER A 232 3.31 10.09 15.42
N ALA A 233 2.23 10.69 15.88
CA ALA A 233 1.13 11.09 15.05
C ALA A 233 1.57 11.94 13.86
N ALA A 234 1.05 11.64 12.67
CA ALA A 234 1.36 12.31 11.41
C ALA A 234 2.84 12.32 10.97
N ALA A 235 3.74 11.65 11.70
CA ALA A 235 5.18 11.74 11.46
C ALA A 235 5.59 11.26 10.05
N MET A 236 5.04 10.13 9.58
CA MET A 236 5.29 9.62 8.23
C MET A 236 4.42 10.31 7.18
N TYR A 237 3.22 10.76 7.55
CA TYR A 237 2.36 11.55 6.66
C TYR A 237 3.07 12.83 6.22
N ASN A 238 3.56 13.61 7.18
CA ASN A 238 4.28 14.86 6.93
C ASN A 238 5.62 14.63 6.22
N ALA A 239 6.27 13.49 6.50
CA ALA A 239 7.55 13.14 5.91
C ALA A 239 7.44 12.63 4.46
N MET A 240 6.38 11.92 4.08
CA MET A 240 6.35 11.22 2.77
C MET A 240 5.03 11.33 1.99
N ILE A 241 3.91 11.64 2.63
CA ILE A 241 2.60 11.70 1.96
C ILE A 241 2.23 13.14 1.59
N ALA A 242 2.27 14.06 2.55
CA ALA A 242 1.99 15.47 2.32
C ALA A 242 2.85 16.09 1.20
N PRO A 243 4.15 15.74 1.06
CA PRO A 243 4.99 16.26 -0.03
C PRO A 243 4.59 15.77 -1.43
N LEU A 244 3.80 14.68 -1.54
CA LEU A 244 3.29 14.16 -2.81
C LEU A 244 1.97 14.80 -3.25
N LEU A 245 1.35 15.64 -2.42
CA LEU A 245 0.08 16.27 -2.74
C LEU A 245 0.18 17.09 -4.03
N GLY A 246 -0.71 16.82 -4.98
CA GLY A 246 -0.71 17.41 -6.33
C GLY A 246 -0.09 16.53 -7.41
N TYR A 247 0.68 15.49 -7.05
CA TYR A 247 1.09 14.44 -7.97
C TYR A 247 -0.06 13.47 -8.18
N GLN A 248 -0.71 13.52 -9.35
CA GLN A 248 -1.86 12.67 -9.62
C GLN A 248 -1.45 11.21 -9.73
N ILE A 249 -2.28 10.35 -9.15
CA ILE A 249 -2.14 8.90 -9.16
C ILE A 249 -3.46 8.28 -9.57
N LYS A 250 -3.39 7.04 -10.05
CA LYS A 250 -4.56 6.20 -10.31
C LYS A 250 -5.18 5.66 -9.03
N GLY A 251 -4.37 5.33 -8.03
CA GLY A 251 -4.84 4.76 -6.77
C GLY A 251 -3.71 4.40 -5.81
N PHE A 252 -4.10 3.85 -4.67
CA PHE A 252 -3.21 3.50 -3.56
C PHE A 252 -3.08 1.99 -3.41
N LEU A 253 -1.87 1.52 -3.08
CA LEU A 253 -1.61 0.18 -2.56
C LEU A 253 -1.18 0.32 -1.09
N TRP A 254 -1.81 -0.42 -0.18
CA TRP A 254 -1.59 -0.32 1.25
C TRP A 254 -1.28 -1.67 1.88
N TYR A 255 -0.04 -1.86 2.31
CA TYR A 255 0.38 -3.07 3.01
C TYR A 255 0.96 -2.71 4.39
N GLN A 256 0.05 -2.64 5.35
CA GLN A 256 0.33 -2.29 6.74
C GLN A 256 -0.69 -2.93 7.68
N GLY A 257 -0.26 -3.19 8.90
CA GLY A 257 -1.15 -3.54 9.99
C GLY A 257 -0.49 -4.36 11.09
N GLU A 258 0.66 -5.00 10.82
CA GLU A 258 1.33 -5.88 11.77
C GLU A 258 1.68 -5.12 13.07
N ALA A 259 2.04 -3.84 12.97
CA ALA A 259 2.33 -2.97 14.11
C ALA A 259 1.06 -2.51 14.88
N ASN A 260 -0.12 -2.57 14.25
CA ASN A 260 -1.42 -2.21 14.83
C ASN A 260 -2.27 -3.43 15.25
N ARG A 261 -1.82 -4.66 14.95
CA ARG A 261 -2.59 -5.91 15.15
C ARG A 261 -3.17 -6.09 16.55
N MET A 262 -2.52 -5.51 17.57
CA MET A 262 -2.96 -5.61 18.98
C MET A 262 -4.10 -4.64 19.33
N SER A 263 -4.47 -3.74 18.42
CA SER A 263 -5.55 -2.77 18.59
C SER A 263 -6.56 -2.82 17.43
N PRO A 264 -7.19 -3.98 17.11
CA PRO A 264 -8.10 -4.08 15.97
C PRO A 264 -9.28 -3.10 16.01
N GLY A 265 -9.77 -2.76 17.20
CA GLY A 265 -10.85 -1.79 17.38
C GLY A 265 -10.45 -0.35 17.04
N ALA A 266 -9.21 0.05 17.34
CA ALA A 266 -8.69 1.36 16.97
C ALA A 266 -8.51 1.46 15.44
N TYR A 267 -8.00 0.38 14.83
CA TYR A 267 -7.79 0.32 13.38
C TYR A 267 -9.09 0.51 12.58
N LEU A 268 -10.22 -0.01 13.09
CA LEU A 268 -11.56 0.20 12.49
C LEU A 268 -11.99 1.68 12.44
N LYS A 269 -11.41 2.55 13.27
CA LYS A 269 -11.65 4.00 13.26
C LYS A 269 -10.59 4.74 12.45
N GLN A 270 -9.33 4.37 12.64
CA GLN A 270 -8.17 5.02 12.01
C GLN A 270 -8.18 4.87 10.48
N PHE A 271 -8.44 3.66 9.97
CA PHE A 271 -8.35 3.40 8.54
C PHE A 271 -9.39 4.19 7.71
N PRO A 272 -10.70 4.22 8.06
CA PRO A 272 -11.66 5.07 7.34
C PRO A 272 -11.29 6.56 7.38
N ALA A 273 -10.86 7.07 8.53
CA ALA A 273 -10.49 8.49 8.67
C ALA A 273 -9.28 8.86 7.80
N MET A 274 -8.25 8.01 7.78
CA MET A 274 -7.08 8.18 6.90
C MET A 274 -7.49 8.13 5.42
N LEU A 275 -8.28 7.13 5.05
CA LEU A 275 -8.77 6.93 3.68
C LEU A 275 -9.52 8.16 3.16
N ASP A 276 -10.48 8.65 3.94
CA ASP A 276 -11.31 9.79 3.58
C ASP A 276 -10.47 11.06 3.40
N ASP A 277 -9.52 11.30 4.30
CA ASP A 277 -8.63 12.46 4.26
C ASP A 277 -7.69 12.43 3.05
N TRP A 278 -7.07 11.29 2.76
CA TRP A 278 -6.19 11.14 1.60
C TRP A 278 -6.95 11.30 0.29
N ARG A 279 -8.11 10.67 0.16
CA ARG A 279 -8.97 10.82 -1.03
C ARG A 279 -9.38 12.27 -1.27
N LYS A 280 -9.77 12.99 -0.22
CA LYS A 280 -10.05 14.43 -0.29
C LYS A 280 -8.82 15.21 -0.77
N SER A 281 -7.64 14.90 -0.25
CA SER A 281 -6.39 15.58 -0.58
C SER A 281 -5.94 15.35 -2.04
N TRP A 282 -6.30 14.21 -2.63
CA TRP A 282 -6.07 13.90 -4.06
C TRP A 282 -7.24 14.29 -4.99
N GLY A 283 -8.27 14.97 -4.48
CA GLY A 283 -9.30 15.59 -5.30
C GLY A 283 -10.50 14.70 -5.66
N GLY A 284 -10.76 13.61 -4.92
CA GLY A 284 -11.99 12.84 -5.10
C GLY A 284 -12.13 11.60 -4.23
N LYS A 285 -13.39 11.26 -3.88
CA LYS A 285 -13.77 10.14 -3.00
C LYS A 285 -13.65 8.74 -3.63
N ASP A 286 -13.43 8.66 -4.94
CA ASP A 286 -13.56 7.42 -5.72
C ASP A 286 -12.20 6.79 -6.11
N LEU A 287 -11.08 7.34 -5.61
CA LEU A 287 -9.75 6.78 -5.88
C LEU A 287 -9.64 5.35 -5.31
N PRO A 288 -9.30 4.36 -6.15
CA PRO A 288 -9.04 2.99 -5.72
C PRO A 288 -8.03 2.93 -4.57
N PHE A 289 -8.35 2.11 -3.56
CA PHE A 289 -7.49 1.87 -2.42
C PHE A 289 -7.41 0.37 -2.15
N TYR A 290 -6.31 -0.26 -2.56
CA TYR A 290 -6.14 -1.70 -2.49
C TYR A 290 -5.20 -2.09 -1.37
N THR A 291 -5.69 -2.97 -0.49
CA THR A 291 -5.03 -3.34 0.76
C THR A 291 -4.58 -4.79 0.73
N VAL A 292 -3.69 -5.15 1.68
CA VAL A 292 -3.21 -6.52 1.86
C VAL A 292 -3.47 -6.97 3.29
N GLU A 293 -3.99 -8.18 3.48
CA GLU A 293 -4.06 -8.79 4.81
C GLU A 293 -2.67 -8.93 5.43
N ILE A 294 -2.54 -8.65 6.73
CA ILE A 294 -1.28 -8.92 7.44
C ILE A 294 -0.88 -10.39 7.26
N ALA A 295 0.42 -10.63 7.12
CA ALA A 295 0.92 -11.97 6.82
C ALA A 295 0.52 -12.99 7.92
N PRO A 296 0.11 -14.22 7.56
CA PRO A 296 0.06 -15.31 8.52
C PRO A 296 1.46 -15.58 9.06
N PHE A 297 1.61 -15.42 10.36
CA PHE A 297 2.87 -15.57 11.09
C PHE A 297 2.54 -15.88 12.55
N PRO A 298 3.32 -16.74 13.24
CA PRO A 298 3.12 -17.00 14.67
C PRO A 298 3.56 -15.78 15.50
N TYR A 299 2.74 -14.72 15.47
CA TYR A 299 2.99 -13.49 16.21
C TYR A 299 3.11 -13.79 17.71
N PRO A 300 4.16 -13.32 18.38
CA PRO A 300 4.22 -13.35 19.83
C PRO A 300 3.00 -12.63 20.42
N THR A 301 2.25 -13.36 21.25
CA THR A 301 1.02 -12.90 21.91
C THR A 301 0.73 -13.76 23.13
N ASP A 302 -0.01 -13.21 24.09
CA ASP A 302 -0.50 -13.94 25.24
C ASP A 302 -1.49 -15.03 24.81
N LYS A 303 -1.57 -16.15 25.56
CA LYS A 303 -2.45 -17.29 25.21
C LYS A 303 -3.92 -16.88 25.08
N ASP A 304 -4.40 -15.96 25.92
CA ASP A 304 -5.76 -15.43 25.88
C ASP A 304 -6.05 -14.59 24.62
N LYS A 305 -5.01 -14.19 23.88
CA LYS A 305 -5.08 -13.38 22.65
C LYS A 305 -4.58 -14.15 21.43
N ALA A 306 -4.60 -15.49 21.45
CA ALA A 306 -4.13 -16.32 20.35
C ALA A 306 -4.78 -15.99 18.99
N TYR A 307 -6.04 -15.53 19.01
CA TYR A 307 -6.81 -15.19 17.82
C TYR A 307 -6.72 -13.72 17.39
N ILE A 308 -5.97 -12.87 18.09
CA ILE A 308 -5.98 -11.42 17.85
C ILE A 308 -5.54 -11.05 16.43
N ALA A 309 -4.57 -11.76 15.86
CA ALA A 309 -4.10 -11.52 14.49
C ALA A 309 -5.13 -11.99 13.43
N ALA A 310 -5.85 -13.09 13.67
CA ALA A 310 -6.95 -13.52 12.80
C ALA A 310 -8.09 -12.50 12.83
N PHE A 311 -8.44 -12.02 14.02
CA PHE A 311 -9.45 -10.98 14.21
C PHE A 311 -9.04 -9.63 13.58
N PHE A 312 -7.75 -9.30 13.59
CA PHE A 312 -7.26 -8.12 12.87
C PHE A 312 -7.47 -8.26 11.35
N ARG A 313 -7.15 -9.42 10.75
CA ARG A 313 -7.41 -9.70 9.32
C ARG A 313 -8.91 -9.65 8.99
N GLU A 314 -9.75 -10.20 9.87
CA GLU A 314 -11.21 -10.05 9.78
C GLU A 314 -11.63 -8.58 9.73
N ASN A 315 -11.05 -7.71 10.58
CA ASN A 315 -11.33 -6.28 10.56
C ASN A 315 -10.81 -5.59 9.29
N GLN A 316 -9.64 -5.96 8.77
CA GLN A 316 -9.15 -5.45 7.47
C GLN A 316 -10.14 -5.80 6.35
N ARG A 317 -10.66 -7.03 6.33
CA ARG A 317 -11.66 -7.45 5.35
C ARG A 317 -13.01 -6.78 5.54
N LYS A 318 -13.44 -6.59 6.79
CA LYS A 318 -14.67 -5.85 7.11
C LYS A 318 -14.60 -4.46 6.49
N LEU A 319 -13.50 -3.73 6.71
CA LEU A 319 -13.28 -2.40 6.14
C LEU A 319 -13.36 -2.42 4.61
N ALA A 320 -12.65 -3.34 3.96
CA ALA A 320 -12.67 -3.45 2.50
C ALA A 320 -14.06 -3.79 1.92
N ARG A 321 -14.89 -4.55 2.63
CA ARG A 321 -16.26 -4.86 2.20
C ARG A 321 -17.23 -3.70 2.39
N THR A 322 -17.00 -2.84 3.38
CA THR A 322 -17.94 -1.77 3.75
C THR A 322 -17.61 -0.42 3.12
N LEU A 323 -16.35 -0.21 2.73
CA LEU A 323 -15.88 1.07 2.18
C LEU A 323 -15.87 1.02 0.65
N ALA A 324 -16.41 2.06 0.02
CA ALA A 324 -16.45 2.15 -1.44
C ALA A 324 -15.03 2.24 -2.05
N GLN A 325 -14.84 1.58 -3.20
CA GLN A 325 -13.56 1.58 -3.94
C GLN A 325 -12.37 1.09 -3.11
N VAL A 326 -12.63 0.24 -2.09
CA VAL A 326 -11.60 -0.43 -1.31
C VAL A 326 -11.61 -1.91 -1.67
N GLY A 327 -10.42 -2.46 -1.92
CA GLY A 327 -10.23 -3.89 -2.13
C GLY A 327 -9.18 -4.45 -1.18
N ILE A 328 -9.17 -5.76 -0.99
CA ILE A 328 -8.19 -6.45 -0.16
C ILE A 328 -7.79 -7.77 -0.78
N VAL A 329 -6.51 -8.10 -0.75
CA VAL A 329 -6.00 -9.40 -1.18
C VAL A 329 -5.65 -10.27 0.02
N SER A 330 -5.99 -11.57 -0.05
CA SER A 330 -5.61 -12.50 1.01
C SER A 330 -4.15 -12.92 0.91
N THR A 331 -3.57 -13.17 2.08
CA THR A 331 -2.22 -13.71 2.25
C THR A 331 -2.21 -15.09 2.92
N VAL A 332 -3.37 -15.73 3.07
CA VAL A 332 -3.55 -16.97 3.85
C VAL A 332 -2.68 -18.15 3.40
N ASP A 333 -2.31 -18.22 2.13
CA ASP A 333 -1.48 -19.29 1.54
C ASP A 333 0.00 -18.89 1.40
N VAL A 334 0.35 -17.65 1.73
CA VAL A 334 1.70 -17.08 1.57
C VAL A 334 2.25 -16.56 2.90
N GLY A 335 1.87 -17.20 4.00
CA GLY A 335 2.45 -16.95 5.31
C GLY A 335 3.86 -17.54 5.48
N SER A 336 4.46 -17.30 6.65
CA SER A 336 5.68 -17.98 7.06
C SER A 336 5.66 -18.27 8.56
N SER A 337 6.13 -19.44 8.95
CA SER A 337 6.28 -19.82 10.36
C SER A 337 7.55 -19.26 11.00
N THR A 338 8.51 -18.78 10.20
CA THR A 338 9.86 -18.39 10.66
C THR A 338 10.15 -16.91 10.50
N THR A 339 9.36 -16.18 9.71
CA THR A 339 9.54 -14.75 9.51
C THR A 339 8.20 -14.05 9.29
N VAL A 340 8.06 -12.85 9.86
CA VAL A 340 6.90 -11.97 9.63
C VAL A 340 6.92 -11.35 8.22
N HIS A 341 8.00 -11.57 7.46
CA HIS A 341 8.15 -11.17 6.07
C HIS A 341 8.16 -12.41 5.18
N PRO A 342 7.00 -12.94 4.76
CA PRO A 342 6.96 -14.11 3.91
C PRO A 342 7.67 -13.87 2.57
N PRO A 343 8.37 -14.87 2.05
CA PRO A 343 9.25 -14.71 0.89
C PRO A 343 8.49 -14.57 -0.44
N ASP A 344 7.27 -15.10 -0.55
CA ASP A 344 6.47 -15.07 -1.78
C ASP A 344 5.74 -13.72 -1.96
N LYS A 345 6.52 -12.71 -2.37
CA LYS A 345 6.00 -11.38 -2.71
C LYS A 345 5.32 -11.36 -4.08
N THR A 346 5.67 -12.30 -4.95
CA THR A 346 5.14 -12.47 -6.29
C THR A 346 3.62 -12.62 -6.26
N LYS A 347 3.10 -13.54 -5.45
CA LYS A 347 1.65 -13.75 -5.34
C LYS A 347 0.92 -12.53 -4.79
N VAL A 348 1.50 -11.81 -3.83
CA VAL A 348 0.88 -10.61 -3.25
C VAL A 348 0.77 -9.50 -4.29
N GLY A 349 1.86 -9.18 -4.99
CA GLY A 349 1.88 -8.16 -6.04
C GLY A 349 0.97 -8.51 -7.22
N THR A 350 1.00 -9.77 -7.67
CA THR A 350 0.11 -10.27 -8.73
C THR A 350 -1.35 -10.11 -8.33
N ARG A 351 -1.74 -10.52 -7.10
CA ARG A 351 -3.13 -10.39 -6.64
C ARG A 351 -3.60 -8.94 -6.57
N LEU A 352 -2.74 -8.01 -6.15
CA LEU A 352 -3.05 -6.58 -6.17
C LEU A 352 -3.28 -6.07 -7.60
N ALA A 353 -2.46 -6.53 -8.56
CA ALA A 353 -2.62 -6.12 -9.95
C ALA A 353 -3.88 -6.70 -10.57
N LEU A 354 -4.19 -7.98 -10.32
CA LEU A 354 -5.46 -8.60 -10.74
C LEU A 354 -6.66 -7.85 -10.14
N LEU A 355 -6.61 -7.53 -8.85
CA LEU A 355 -7.63 -6.72 -8.18
C LEU A 355 -7.81 -5.36 -8.86
N ALA A 356 -6.72 -4.67 -9.20
CA ALA A 356 -6.77 -3.40 -9.93
C ALA A 356 -7.34 -3.57 -11.34
N LEU A 357 -6.91 -4.57 -12.09
CA LEU A 357 -7.43 -4.89 -13.42
C LEU A 357 -8.94 -5.11 -13.38
N GLY A 358 -9.43 -5.90 -12.42
CA GLY A 358 -10.85 -6.20 -12.25
C GLY A 358 -11.69 -5.00 -11.80
N GLN A 359 -11.24 -4.26 -10.79
CA GLN A 359 -12.05 -3.23 -10.14
C GLN A 359 -11.80 -1.80 -10.65
N THR A 360 -10.62 -1.50 -11.21
CA THR A 360 -10.29 -0.17 -11.74
C THR A 360 -10.35 -0.11 -13.27
N TYR A 361 -9.88 -1.16 -13.95
CA TYR A 361 -9.73 -1.14 -15.42
C TYR A 361 -10.80 -1.94 -16.18
N GLY A 362 -11.72 -2.60 -15.47
CA GLY A 362 -12.89 -3.26 -16.05
C GLY A 362 -12.66 -4.69 -16.56
N PHE A 363 -11.48 -5.27 -16.34
CA PHE A 363 -11.17 -6.67 -16.67
C PHE A 363 -11.71 -7.62 -15.59
N LYS A 364 -13.04 -7.62 -15.42
CA LYS A 364 -13.73 -8.28 -14.29
C LYS A 364 -13.37 -9.75 -14.13
N GLU A 365 -13.08 -10.44 -15.24
CA GLU A 365 -12.69 -11.85 -15.27
C GLU A 365 -11.33 -12.13 -14.61
N ARG A 366 -10.47 -11.11 -14.48
CA ARG A 366 -9.12 -11.24 -13.93
C ARG A 366 -9.09 -11.35 -12.42
N TYR A 367 -10.15 -10.94 -11.72
CA TYR A 367 -10.20 -11.01 -10.27
C TYR A 367 -11.57 -11.47 -9.76
N GLN A 368 -11.64 -12.74 -9.40
CA GLN A 368 -12.86 -13.39 -8.94
C GLN A 368 -12.56 -14.16 -7.64
N GLU A 369 -12.60 -13.44 -6.52
CA GLU A 369 -12.45 -14.04 -5.18
C GLU A 369 -13.77 -14.70 -4.75
N SER A 370 -13.68 -15.81 -4.01
CA SER A 370 -14.81 -16.40 -3.28
C SER A 370 -14.64 -16.15 -1.79
N VAL A 371 -15.62 -15.48 -1.18
CA VAL A 371 -15.62 -15.24 0.27
C VAL A 371 -16.80 -15.92 0.94
N TYR A 372 -16.65 -16.28 2.21
CA TYR A 372 -17.74 -16.80 3.02
C TYR A 372 -18.99 -15.90 2.93
N LYS A 373 -20.15 -16.52 2.65
CA LYS A 373 -21.46 -15.84 2.51
C LYS A 373 -22.44 -16.23 3.62
N GLY A 374 -22.48 -17.51 3.99
CA GLY A 374 -23.41 -18.01 5.00
C GLY A 374 -23.26 -19.51 5.22
N TYR A 375 -23.98 -20.05 6.19
CA TYR A 375 -23.99 -21.47 6.48
C TYR A 375 -25.38 -21.98 6.84
N SER A 376 -25.53 -23.30 6.82
CA SER A 376 -26.67 -24.04 7.36
C SER A 376 -26.17 -25.27 8.10
N THR A 377 -26.89 -25.71 9.11
CA THR A 377 -26.58 -26.94 9.86
C THR A 377 -27.56 -28.02 9.47
N ASP A 378 -27.05 -29.22 9.17
CA ASP A 378 -27.84 -30.42 8.88
C ASP A 378 -27.25 -31.59 9.67
N GLY A 379 -27.99 -32.06 10.68
CA GLY A 379 -27.52 -33.08 11.61
C GLY A 379 -26.21 -32.69 12.30
N ASP A 380 -25.16 -33.48 12.05
CA ASP A 380 -23.81 -33.34 12.59
C ASP A 380 -22.87 -32.55 11.67
N LYS A 381 -23.39 -31.91 10.61
CA LYS A 381 -22.59 -31.17 9.63
C LYS A 381 -23.01 -29.71 9.50
N ILE A 382 -22.02 -28.87 9.21
CA ILE A 382 -22.23 -27.49 8.77
C ILE A 382 -21.90 -27.40 7.28
N SER A 383 -22.86 -26.91 6.50
CA SER A 383 -22.68 -26.59 5.08
C SER A 383 -22.42 -25.11 4.89
N ILE A 384 -21.23 -24.76 4.39
CA ILE A 384 -20.80 -23.39 4.10
C ILE A 384 -21.07 -23.03 2.63
N THR A 385 -21.54 -21.81 2.42
CA THR A 385 -21.74 -21.20 1.08
C THR A 385 -20.83 -19.99 0.91
N PHE A 386 -20.41 -19.76 -0.32
CA PHE A 386 -19.51 -18.68 -0.69
C PHE A 386 -20.18 -17.68 -1.64
N SER A 387 -19.61 -16.48 -1.74
CA SER A 387 -19.98 -15.48 -2.72
C SER A 387 -19.43 -15.83 -4.09
N GLY A 388 -20.05 -15.27 -5.13
CA GLY A 388 -19.65 -15.55 -6.51
C GLY A 388 -20.14 -16.91 -6.98
N ASN A 389 -19.86 -17.23 -8.24
CA ASN A 389 -20.20 -18.50 -8.87
C ASN A 389 -18.93 -19.28 -9.25
N ASN A 390 -17.84 -19.05 -8.53
CA ASN A 390 -16.56 -19.69 -8.78
C ASN A 390 -16.59 -21.14 -8.32
N ARG A 391 -15.96 -22.03 -9.09
CA ARG A 391 -15.68 -23.39 -8.66
C ARG A 391 -14.56 -23.40 -7.63
N LEU A 392 -14.82 -24.00 -6.48
CA LEU A 392 -13.79 -24.20 -5.46
C LEU A 392 -12.97 -25.47 -5.72
N GLN A 393 -11.71 -25.42 -5.32
CA GLN A 393 -10.77 -26.53 -5.43
C GLN A 393 -9.82 -26.55 -4.23
N LEU A 394 -9.38 -27.75 -3.85
CA LEU A 394 -8.37 -27.95 -2.82
C LEU A 394 -7.01 -28.16 -3.46
N LEU A 395 -6.01 -27.49 -2.92
CA LEU A 395 -4.62 -27.81 -3.18
C LEU A 395 -4.20 -28.93 -2.21
N GLY A 396 -4.16 -30.16 -2.71
CA GLY A 396 -3.96 -31.38 -1.93
C GLY A 396 -5.25 -32.11 -1.58
N ASP A 397 -5.14 -33.24 -0.87
CA ASP A 397 -6.26 -34.17 -0.68
C ASP A 397 -7.19 -33.80 0.47
N THR A 398 -6.72 -33.01 1.44
CA THR A 398 -7.47 -32.64 2.65
C THR A 398 -7.41 -31.14 2.90
N LEU A 399 -8.55 -30.58 3.31
CA LEU A 399 -8.62 -29.18 3.71
C LEU A 399 -7.80 -28.95 4.98
N GLN A 400 -6.99 -27.90 4.98
CA GLN A 400 -6.14 -27.52 6.11
C GLN A 400 -6.82 -26.48 7.00
N ASP A 401 -6.53 -26.57 8.30
CA ASP A 401 -6.89 -25.59 9.34
C ASP A 401 -8.38 -25.19 9.36
N MET A 402 -9.24 -26.22 9.40
CA MET A 402 -10.67 -26.10 9.67
C MET A 402 -10.98 -26.60 11.08
N GLU A 403 -11.72 -25.79 11.83
CA GLU A 403 -12.17 -26.11 13.19
C GLU A 403 -13.69 -25.99 13.30
N ILE A 404 -14.30 -26.80 14.16
CA ILE A 404 -15.76 -26.82 14.42
C ILE A 404 -16.02 -26.85 15.92
N ALA A 405 -17.07 -26.17 16.37
CA ALA A 405 -17.45 -26.06 17.77
C ALA A 405 -18.96 -26.25 17.96
N GLY A 406 -19.33 -26.79 19.12
CA GLY A 406 -20.72 -26.90 19.59
C GLY A 406 -21.16 -25.68 20.40
N GLU A 407 -22.16 -25.86 21.26
CA GLU A 407 -22.66 -24.79 22.16
C GLU A 407 -21.67 -24.40 23.25
N ASP A 408 -20.74 -25.30 23.61
CA ASP A 408 -19.68 -25.08 24.58
C ASP A 408 -18.57 -24.13 24.09
N GLN A 409 -18.59 -23.76 22.80
CA GLN A 409 -17.63 -22.88 22.14
C GLN A 409 -16.20 -23.44 22.13
N VAL A 410 -16.04 -24.74 22.34
CA VAL A 410 -14.74 -25.43 22.27
C VAL A 410 -14.52 -25.88 20.83
N PHE A 411 -13.46 -25.36 20.21
CA PHE A 411 -13.10 -25.69 18.83
C PHE A 411 -12.28 -26.98 18.77
N HIS A 412 -12.74 -27.91 17.93
CA HIS A 412 -12.07 -29.16 17.60
C HIS A 412 -11.64 -29.16 16.12
N PRO A 413 -10.58 -29.89 15.73
CA PRO A 413 -10.29 -30.15 14.32
C PRO A 413 -11.51 -30.74 13.61
N ALA A 414 -11.74 -30.28 12.38
CA ALA A 414 -12.87 -30.72 11.58
C ALA A 414 -12.40 -31.33 10.25
N ASN A 415 -13.13 -32.35 9.81
CA ASN A 415 -13.07 -32.81 8.43
C ASN A 415 -13.91 -31.88 7.56
N ALA A 416 -13.51 -31.74 6.31
CA ALA A 416 -14.31 -31.01 5.34
C ALA A 416 -14.19 -31.60 3.93
N THR A 417 -15.25 -31.46 3.14
CA THR A 417 -15.27 -31.87 1.73
C THR A 417 -16.07 -30.88 0.89
N LEU A 418 -15.66 -30.73 -0.37
CA LEU A 418 -16.39 -29.92 -1.34
C LEU A 418 -17.54 -30.73 -1.94
N GLN A 419 -18.74 -30.18 -1.90
CA GLN A 419 -19.91 -30.72 -2.58
C GLN A 419 -20.50 -29.63 -3.48
N GLY A 420 -20.14 -29.65 -4.76
CA GLY A 420 -20.46 -28.58 -5.69
C GLY A 420 -19.76 -27.27 -5.29
N ASP A 421 -20.54 -26.23 -5.04
CA ASP A 421 -20.11 -24.89 -4.60
C ASP A 421 -20.10 -24.73 -3.06
N ARG A 422 -20.39 -25.80 -2.32
CA ARG A 422 -20.48 -25.80 -0.85
C ARG A 422 -19.33 -26.56 -0.23
N LEU A 423 -18.99 -26.16 0.99
CA LEU A 423 -18.05 -26.88 1.85
C LEU A 423 -18.81 -27.50 3.02
N LEU A 424 -18.88 -28.83 3.06
CA LEU A 424 -19.43 -29.55 4.19
C LEU A 424 -18.35 -29.78 5.24
N VAL A 425 -18.64 -29.49 6.51
CA VAL A 425 -17.70 -29.54 7.63
C VAL A 425 -18.31 -30.34 8.78
N TRP A 426 -17.55 -31.27 9.38
CA TRP A 426 -18.01 -32.11 10.49
C TRP A 426 -16.86 -32.56 11.38
N SER A 427 -17.16 -33.01 12.61
CA SER A 427 -16.17 -33.66 13.49
C SER A 427 -16.85 -34.67 14.39
N ALA A 428 -16.23 -35.85 14.56
CA ALA A 428 -16.73 -36.87 15.48
C ALA A 428 -16.72 -36.40 16.95
N ALA A 429 -15.95 -35.35 17.27
CA ALA A 429 -15.92 -34.73 18.59
C ALA A 429 -17.10 -33.78 18.85
N VAL A 430 -17.86 -33.39 17.82
CA VAL A 430 -18.89 -32.35 17.91
C VAL A 430 -20.19 -32.85 17.26
N ALA A 431 -21.03 -33.51 18.06
CA ALA A 431 -22.29 -34.09 17.60
C ALA A 431 -23.35 -33.05 17.18
N HIS A 432 -23.31 -31.85 17.79
CA HIS A 432 -24.26 -30.76 17.54
C HIS A 432 -23.52 -29.47 17.18
N PRO A 433 -23.02 -29.35 15.94
CA PRO A 433 -22.17 -28.24 15.56
C PRO A 433 -22.94 -26.92 15.46
N LYS A 434 -22.32 -25.84 15.92
CA LYS A 434 -22.87 -24.47 15.91
C LYS A 434 -22.02 -23.48 15.15
N SER A 435 -20.71 -23.69 15.07
CA SER A 435 -19.81 -22.79 14.37
C SER A 435 -18.61 -23.50 13.78
N VAL A 436 -18.06 -22.95 12.70
CA VAL A 436 -16.77 -23.33 12.13
C VAL A 436 -15.84 -22.10 12.00
N ARG A 437 -14.55 -22.40 11.92
CA ARG A 437 -13.47 -21.44 11.64
C ARG A 437 -12.52 -22.04 10.62
N TYR A 438 -12.23 -21.29 9.56
CA TYR A 438 -11.23 -21.65 8.56
C TYR A 438 -10.07 -20.67 8.59
N CYS A 439 -8.86 -21.18 8.80
CA CYS A 439 -7.62 -20.39 8.85
C CYS A 439 -7.68 -19.17 9.80
N PHE A 440 -8.52 -19.26 10.84
CA PHE A 440 -8.76 -18.19 11.80
C PHE A 440 -7.75 -18.28 12.95
N LYS A 441 -6.44 -18.28 12.64
CA LYS A 441 -5.34 -18.28 13.62
C LYS A 441 -4.31 -17.20 13.27
N ALA A 442 -3.31 -17.02 14.13
CA ALA A 442 -2.18 -16.12 13.83
C ALA A 442 -1.37 -16.64 12.62
N TYR A 443 -1.13 -17.95 12.57
CA TYR A 443 -0.48 -18.65 11.47
C TYR A 443 -1.35 -19.80 10.99
N SER A 444 -1.61 -19.81 9.68
CA SER A 444 -2.34 -20.82 8.94
C SER A 444 -1.78 -20.84 7.52
N VAL A 445 -1.81 -21.99 6.86
CA VAL A 445 -1.54 -22.09 5.42
C VAL A 445 -2.78 -22.65 4.77
N GLY A 446 -3.61 -21.76 4.23
CA GLY A 446 -4.87 -22.13 3.60
C GLY A 446 -4.65 -22.80 2.25
N ASN A 447 -5.45 -23.82 1.96
CA ASN A 447 -5.34 -24.60 0.71
C ASN A 447 -6.65 -24.69 -0.09
N LEU A 448 -7.67 -23.90 0.26
CA LEU A 448 -8.90 -23.75 -0.51
C LEU A 448 -8.78 -22.57 -1.48
N PHE A 449 -8.99 -22.83 -2.77
CA PHE A 449 -8.83 -21.86 -3.84
C PHE A 449 -10.04 -21.85 -4.77
N THR A 450 -10.18 -20.75 -5.52
CA THR A 450 -10.98 -20.70 -6.74
C THR A 450 -10.23 -21.36 -7.90
N GLU A 451 -10.93 -21.71 -8.98
CA GLU A 451 -10.34 -22.12 -10.25
C GLU A 451 -9.43 -21.06 -10.88
N HIS A 452 -9.55 -19.81 -10.45
CA HIS A 452 -8.71 -18.68 -10.86
C HIS A 452 -7.42 -18.55 -10.03
N GLY A 453 -7.15 -19.48 -9.10
CA GLY A 453 -5.94 -19.48 -8.28
C GLY A 453 -5.94 -18.45 -7.14
N LEU A 454 -7.08 -17.80 -6.87
CA LEU A 454 -7.25 -16.93 -5.70
C LEU A 454 -7.66 -17.76 -4.47
N PRO A 455 -6.98 -17.61 -3.33
CA PRO A 455 -7.32 -18.35 -2.12
C PRO A 455 -8.65 -17.86 -1.54
N VAL A 456 -9.44 -18.78 -0.99
CA VAL A 456 -10.57 -18.42 -0.15
C VAL A 456 -10.02 -17.80 1.14
N PRO A 457 -10.44 -16.59 1.50
CA PRO A 457 -9.91 -15.95 2.69
C PRO A 457 -10.40 -16.59 3.98
N PRO A 458 -9.69 -16.38 5.10
CA PRO A 458 -10.12 -16.85 6.40
C PRO A 458 -11.48 -16.31 6.80
N PHE A 459 -12.23 -17.14 7.51
CA PHE A 459 -13.56 -16.77 8.00
C PHE A 459 -13.90 -17.54 9.27
N ARG A 460 -14.93 -17.04 9.95
CA ARG A 460 -15.63 -17.72 11.03
C ARG A 460 -17.13 -17.52 10.89
N THR A 461 -17.91 -18.44 11.44
CA THR A 461 -19.38 -18.34 11.45
C THR A 461 -19.94 -17.80 12.78
N ASP A 462 -19.12 -17.75 13.83
CA ASP A 462 -19.48 -17.18 15.13
C ASP A 462 -19.20 -15.68 15.23
N ASN A 463 -19.90 -15.05 16.17
CA ASN A 463 -19.59 -13.71 16.68
C ASN A 463 -19.04 -13.77 18.12
N TRP A 464 -18.45 -14.90 18.53
CA TRP A 464 -18.00 -15.10 19.91
C TRP A 464 -16.75 -14.28 20.22
N SER A 465 -16.48 -14.10 21.53
CA SER A 465 -15.29 -13.40 22.00
C SER A 465 -14.03 -14.13 21.51
N ILE A 466 -13.08 -13.36 20.98
CA ILE A 466 -11.75 -13.87 20.61
C ILE A 466 -10.76 -13.87 21.79
N ILE A 467 -11.10 -13.19 22.90
CA ILE A 467 -10.35 -13.24 24.14
C ILE A 467 -10.81 -14.48 24.90
N GLN A 468 -9.91 -15.46 25.04
CA GLN A 468 -10.16 -16.65 25.84
C GLN A 468 -9.92 -16.30 27.31
N LYS A 469 -11.00 -16.09 28.07
CA LYS A 469 -10.88 -15.90 29.52
C LYS A 469 -10.27 -17.16 30.13
N LYS A 470 -9.33 -17.01 31.07
CA LYS A 470 -8.90 -18.12 31.91
C LYS A 470 -10.14 -18.67 32.61
N THR A 471 -10.42 -19.95 32.42
CA THR A 471 -11.29 -20.67 33.35
C THR A 471 -10.64 -20.54 34.74
N PRO A 472 -11.38 -20.09 35.77
CA PRO A 472 -10.87 -19.98 37.13
C PRO A 472 -10.19 -21.25 37.63
#